data_AF-A0A8J7TMI3-F1
#
_entry.id   AF-A0A8J7TMI3-F1
#
_cell.length_a   1.000
_cell.length_b   1.000
_cell.length_c   1.000
_cell.angle_alpha   90.00
_cell.angle_beta   90.00
_cell.angle_gamma   90.00
#
_symmetry.space_group_name_H-M   'P 1'
#
loop_
_entity.id
_entity.type
_entity.pdbx_description
1 polymer ?
#
loop_
_entity_poly.entity_id
_entity_poly.type
_entity_poly.pdbx_seq_one_letter_code
_entity_poly.pdbx_strand_id
1 'polypeptide(L)'
;MRKTALALFLPVPLLSMSIAASLPFDGSQSFFLVQPCFAQASGQRSSTPQQSYISGLAFYKAGHYREAAQLFWKNITDEGGGPSAWLYMAHSYYACGERDKAIQTYRTVRDVLKSPQEAAVASQYLARLDPRNEWKPKEGTVAAAPKGSTNIKKRIEIVRPRIGHPEVSADTIDAIDEAINKIPPRIMKILNDARVSICITPTMIDKFPEGAYQEVAGYEGGTDKSCPGMYSNGIIYIAQHTVDERTDDVKTAFSRDSIEETFLHETGHAVDFALGAVSHTDEYKHAYLLDIAHVPDDVAHRIRYYLQKSTRGQVESCAEVLANLMGMHNRQSEDINSVFKNTIAVLKKRIGL
;
A
#
# COMPACT_ATOMS: atom_id res chain seq x y z
N MET A 1 -54.12 33.97 -40.17
CA MET A 1 -53.89 33.34 -41.49
C MET A 1 -52.44 32.84 -41.55
N ARG A 2 -52.25 31.59 -42.02
CA ARG A 2 -50.98 30.83 -42.30
C ARG A 2 -50.19 30.37 -41.05
N LYS A 3 -50.29 29.10 -40.63
CA LYS A 3 -49.59 27.84 -41.08
C LYS A 3 -48.07 27.93 -40.81
N THR A 4 -47.41 27.06 -40.01
CA THR A 4 -47.15 25.62 -40.28
C THR A 4 -46.55 24.82 -39.06
N ALA A 5 -46.94 23.52 -38.98
CA ALA A 5 -46.33 22.28 -38.41
C ALA A 5 -45.22 22.36 -37.33
N LEU A 6 -45.26 21.72 -36.15
CA LEU A 6 -45.65 20.36 -35.66
C LEU A 6 -44.81 19.19 -36.20
N ALA A 7 -43.84 18.73 -35.38
CA ALA A 7 -43.24 17.40 -35.45
C ALA A 7 -43.16 16.82 -34.03
N LEU A 8 -44.01 15.82 -33.78
CA LEU A 8 -44.10 14.99 -32.59
C LEU A 8 -43.35 13.68 -32.89
N PHE A 9 -42.41 13.24 -32.05
CA PHE A 9 -41.84 11.89 -32.12
C PHE A 9 -42.31 11.08 -30.90
N LEU A 10 -43.06 10.01 -31.19
CA LEU A 10 -43.57 8.99 -30.28
C LEU A 10 -42.52 7.87 -30.07
N PRO A 11 -42.57 7.12 -28.94
CA PRO A 11 -41.67 6.01 -28.66
C PRO A 11 -42.12 4.69 -29.31
N VAL A 12 -41.15 3.84 -29.65
CA VAL A 12 -41.31 2.49 -30.24
C VAL A 12 -41.58 1.45 -29.13
N PRO A 13 -42.50 0.48 -29.30
CA PRO A 13 -42.81 -0.51 -28.29
C PRO A 13 -41.89 -1.74 -28.33
N LEU A 14 -41.63 -2.30 -27.15
CA LEU A 14 -41.03 -3.62 -26.90
C LEU A 14 -41.92 -4.73 -27.49
N LEU A 15 -41.31 -5.66 -28.25
CA LEU A 15 -41.92 -6.94 -28.60
C LEU A 15 -41.31 -8.04 -27.72
N SER A 16 -42.13 -8.59 -26.83
CA SER A 16 -41.89 -9.83 -26.12
C SER A 16 -42.26 -11.02 -27.01
N MET A 17 -41.35 -11.99 -27.18
CA MET A 17 -41.69 -13.31 -27.71
C MET A 17 -41.06 -14.40 -26.82
N SER A 18 -41.94 -15.11 -26.11
CA SER A 18 -41.68 -16.38 -25.46
C SER A 18 -41.59 -17.50 -26.50
N ILE A 19 -40.58 -18.37 -26.36
CA ILE A 19 -40.63 -19.71 -26.95
C ILE A 19 -40.28 -20.70 -25.83
N ALA A 20 -41.28 -21.46 -25.42
CA ALA A 20 -41.14 -22.68 -24.65
C ALA A 20 -40.81 -23.82 -25.62
N ALA A 21 -39.82 -24.64 -25.28
CA ALA A 21 -39.61 -25.96 -25.88
C ALA A 21 -39.35 -26.96 -24.75
N SER A 22 -40.35 -27.79 -24.52
CA SER A 22 -40.40 -28.93 -23.62
C SER A 22 -39.72 -30.14 -24.27
N LEU A 23 -38.93 -30.87 -23.50
CA LEU A 23 -38.50 -32.25 -23.82
C LEU A 23 -38.71 -33.15 -22.59
N PRO A 24 -39.03 -34.43 -22.79
CA PRO A 24 -39.58 -35.30 -21.76
C PRO A 24 -38.49 -35.86 -20.84
N PHE A 25 -38.77 -35.89 -19.53
CA PHE A 25 -37.99 -36.58 -18.52
C PHE A 25 -38.67 -37.92 -18.24
N ASP A 26 -38.09 -39.01 -18.75
CA ASP A 26 -38.50 -40.38 -18.41
C ASP A 26 -37.66 -40.86 -17.22
N GLY A 27 -38.36 -41.37 -16.21
CA GLY A 27 -37.80 -41.79 -14.94
C GLY A 27 -37.47 -43.27 -14.96
N SER A 28 -36.21 -43.61 -14.69
CA SER A 28 -35.88 -44.91 -14.10
C SER A 28 -34.72 -44.76 -13.12
N GLN A 29 -34.93 -45.35 -11.95
CA GLN A 29 -34.12 -45.20 -10.75
C GLN A 29 -32.78 -45.93 -10.87
N SER A 30 -31.73 -45.32 -10.31
CA SER A 30 -30.55 -46.01 -9.77
C SER A 30 -29.90 -45.11 -8.74
N PHE A 31 -30.08 -45.44 -7.46
CA PHE A 31 -29.41 -44.81 -6.33
C PHE A 31 -27.92 -45.20 -6.33
N PHE A 32 -27.05 -44.30 -6.75
CA PHE A 32 -25.64 -44.29 -6.41
C PHE A 32 -25.32 -42.98 -5.70
N LEU A 33 -24.90 -43.07 -4.43
CA LEU A 33 -24.34 -41.98 -3.65
C LEU A 33 -23.00 -41.57 -4.28
N VAL A 34 -23.03 -40.55 -5.14
CA VAL A 34 -21.82 -39.86 -5.63
C VAL A 34 -21.58 -38.65 -4.74
N GLN A 35 -20.46 -38.67 -4.02
CA GLN A 35 -19.92 -37.53 -3.27
C GLN A 35 -19.87 -36.29 -4.17
N PRO A 36 -20.28 -35.09 -3.70
CA PRO A 36 -19.95 -33.87 -4.41
C PRO A 36 -18.44 -33.62 -4.28
N CYS A 37 -17.72 -34.00 -5.33
CA CYS A 37 -16.40 -33.47 -5.67
C CYS A 37 -16.58 -31.97 -5.89
N PHE A 38 -16.27 -31.15 -4.87
CA PHE A 38 -16.24 -29.71 -5.05
C PHE A 38 -15.07 -29.37 -5.97
N ALA A 39 -15.45 -28.69 -7.04
CA ALA A 39 -14.62 -28.30 -8.17
C ALA A 39 -13.31 -27.65 -7.74
N GLN A 40 -12.24 -28.03 -8.45
CA GLN A 40 -11.02 -27.25 -8.55
C GLN A 40 -11.40 -25.80 -8.89
N ALA A 41 -11.26 -24.90 -7.91
CA ALA A 41 -11.21 -23.48 -8.16
C ALA A 41 -9.91 -23.20 -8.90
N SER A 42 -9.97 -23.26 -10.24
CA SER A 42 -8.97 -22.61 -11.08
C SER A 42 -8.99 -21.13 -10.69
N GLY A 43 -7.87 -20.66 -10.15
CA GLY A 43 -7.68 -19.26 -9.82
C GLY A 43 -7.77 -18.40 -11.07
N GLN A 44 -8.96 -17.91 -11.38
CA GLN A 44 -9.13 -16.77 -12.24
C GLN A 44 -8.59 -15.55 -11.47
N ARG A 45 -7.45 -15.01 -11.93
CA ARG A 45 -7.07 -13.63 -11.61
C ARG A 45 -8.28 -12.77 -11.98
N SER A 46 -8.93 -12.13 -11.01
CA SER A 46 -9.88 -11.08 -11.32
C SER A 46 -9.10 -9.97 -12.03
N SER A 47 -9.27 -9.86 -13.33
CA SER A 47 -8.68 -8.80 -14.16
C SER A 47 -9.51 -7.52 -14.03
N THR A 48 -9.87 -7.13 -12.81
CA THR A 48 -10.37 -5.79 -12.54
C THR A 48 -9.16 -4.87 -12.70
N PRO A 49 -9.20 -3.89 -13.63
CA PRO A 49 -8.11 -2.93 -13.74
C PRO A 49 -7.90 -2.27 -12.38
N GLN A 50 -6.70 -2.36 -11.85
CA GLN A 50 -6.42 -1.82 -10.53
C GLN A 50 -6.61 -0.29 -10.56
N GLN A 51 -7.55 0.21 -9.74
CA GLN A 51 -8.04 1.58 -9.84
C GLN A 51 -6.93 2.61 -9.62
N SER A 52 -6.05 2.37 -8.64
CA SER A 52 -4.94 3.26 -8.34
C SER A 52 -3.91 3.31 -9.48
N TYR A 53 -3.72 2.21 -10.22
CA TYR A 53 -2.86 2.21 -11.41
C TYR A 53 -3.41 3.08 -12.55
N ILE A 54 -4.72 3.00 -12.83
CA ILE A 54 -5.37 3.83 -13.86
C ILE A 54 -5.29 5.31 -13.49
N SER A 55 -5.64 5.65 -12.25
CA SER A 55 -5.55 7.02 -11.76
C SER A 55 -4.11 7.52 -11.81
N GLY A 56 -3.13 6.71 -11.38
CA GLY A 56 -1.71 7.04 -11.46
C GLY A 56 -1.25 7.36 -12.87
N LEU A 57 -1.69 6.60 -13.88
CA LEU A 57 -1.40 6.89 -15.29
C LEU A 57 -2.04 8.21 -15.76
N ALA A 58 -3.24 8.54 -15.29
CA ALA A 58 -3.89 9.81 -15.63
C ALA A 58 -3.12 11.01 -15.06
N PHE A 59 -2.75 10.96 -13.79
CA PHE A 59 -1.92 11.99 -13.15
C PHE A 59 -0.54 12.10 -13.80
N TYR A 60 0.09 10.97 -14.13
CA TYR A 60 1.38 10.95 -14.83
C TYR A 60 1.29 11.66 -16.18
N LYS A 61 0.25 11.38 -16.98
CA LYS A 61 0.03 12.02 -18.29
C LYS A 61 -0.27 13.51 -18.17
N ALA A 62 -0.90 13.93 -17.07
CA ALA A 62 -1.18 15.32 -16.77
C ALA A 62 0.05 16.08 -16.21
N GLY A 63 1.19 15.41 -16.00
CA GLY A 63 2.41 16.02 -15.45
C GLY A 63 2.42 16.16 -13.93
N HIS A 64 1.39 15.62 -13.24
CA HIS A 64 1.28 15.56 -11.79
C HIS A 64 2.06 14.35 -11.26
N TYR A 65 3.38 14.40 -11.40
CA TYR A 65 4.25 13.25 -11.16
C TYR A 65 4.31 12.84 -9.68
N ARG A 66 4.18 13.78 -8.75
CA ARG A 66 4.26 13.48 -7.31
C ARG A 66 3.04 12.66 -6.87
N GLU A 67 1.86 13.09 -7.29
CA GLU A 67 0.58 12.45 -7.06
C GLU A 67 0.52 11.10 -7.78
N ALA A 68 1.03 11.03 -9.02
CA ALA A 68 1.15 9.77 -9.74
C ALA A 68 2.01 8.74 -8.99
N ALA A 69 3.17 9.15 -8.45
CA ALA A 69 4.01 8.25 -7.67
C ALA A 69 3.29 7.70 -6.42
N GLN A 70 2.48 8.53 -5.75
CA GLN A 70 1.68 8.09 -4.60
C GLN A 70 0.64 7.05 -5.00
N LEU A 71 -0.05 7.26 -6.12
CA LEU A 71 -1.04 6.31 -6.65
C LEU A 71 -0.41 4.99 -7.11
N PHE A 72 0.79 5.02 -7.70
CA PHE A 72 1.51 3.80 -8.03
C PHE A 72 2.00 3.05 -6.79
N TRP A 73 2.45 3.76 -5.75
CA TRP A 73 2.79 3.14 -4.48
C TRP A 73 1.57 2.45 -3.84
N LYS A 74 0.44 3.15 -3.78
CA LYS A 74 -0.85 2.61 -3.33
C LYS A 74 -1.24 1.36 -4.12
N ASN A 75 -1.06 1.38 -5.45
CA ASN A 75 -1.30 0.20 -6.27
C ASN A 75 -0.41 -0.98 -5.86
N ILE A 76 0.88 -0.74 -5.61
CA ILE A 76 1.87 -1.75 -5.22
C ILE A 76 1.52 -2.38 -3.87
N THR A 77 1.23 -1.57 -2.86
CA THR A 77 0.94 -2.04 -1.50
C THR A 77 -0.45 -2.64 -1.39
N ASP A 78 -1.45 -1.95 -1.92
CA ASP A 78 -2.85 -2.24 -1.59
C ASP A 78 -3.52 -3.15 -2.62
N GLU A 79 -3.18 -2.98 -3.90
CA GLU A 79 -3.85 -3.65 -5.03
C GLU A 79 -2.98 -4.75 -5.65
N GLY A 80 -1.82 -5.05 -5.06
CA GLY A 80 -0.88 -6.06 -5.54
C GLY A 80 -0.21 -5.68 -6.87
N GLY A 81 0.10 -4.40 -7.03
CA GLY A 81 0.69 -3.80 -8.21
C GLY A 81 1.95 -4.51 -8.70
N GLY A 82 2.01 -4.72 -10.02
CA GLY A 82 3.09 -5.45 -10.67
C GLY A 82 4.26 -4.55 -11.13
N PRO A 83 5.19 -5.11 -11.93
CA PRO A 83 6.37 -4.42 -12.45
C PRO A 83 6.09 -3.09 -13.15
N SER A 84 4.95 -2.99 -13.86
CA SER A 84 4.58 -1.76 -14.57
C SER A 84 4.27 -0.60 -13.59
N ALA A 85 3.62 -0.86 -12.45
CA ALA A 85 3.36 0.17 -11.43
C ALA A 85 4.67 0.70 -10.84
N TRP A 86 5.59 -0.20 -10.53
CA TRP A 86 6.95 0.16 -10.09
C TRP A 86 7.71 0.98 -11.13
N LEU A 87 7.62 0.60 -12.41
CA LEU A 87 8.28 1.33 -13.50
C LEU A 87 7.74 2.75 -13.64
N TYR A 88 6.42 2.93 -13.65
CA TYR A 88 5.81 4.26 -13.72
C TYR A 88 6.06 5.09 -12.47
N MET A 89 6.13 4.48 -11.28
CA MET A 89 6.59 5.15 -10.07
C MET A 89 8.03 5.69 -10.24
N ALA A 90 8.93 4.89 -10.81
CA ALA A 90 10.30 5.32 -11.10
C ALA A 90 10.36 6.47 -12.13
N HIS A 91 9.51 6.42 -13.17
CA HIS A 91 9.36 7.52 -14.13
C HIS A 91 8.88 8.81 -13.45
N SER A 92 7.89 8.71 -12.57
CA SER A 92 7.40 9.83 -11.78
C SER A 92 8.50 10.44 -10.90
N TYR A 93 9.28 9.62 -10.18
CA TYR A 93 10.41 10.12 -9.39
C TYR A 93 11.47 10.81 -10.25
N TYR A 94 11.77 10.25 -11.43
CA TYR A 94 12.71 10.86 -12.37
C TYR A 94 12.21 12.23 -12.84
N ALA A 95 10.93 12.34 -13.19
CA ALA A 95 10.32 13.58 -13.65
C ALA A 95 10.21 14.65 -12.54
N CYS A 96 10.06 14.24 -11.27
CA CYS A 96 10.13 15.13 -10.12
C CYS A 96 11.56 15.59 -9.77
N GLY A 97 12.59 15.07 -10.44
CA GLY A 97 13.99 15.34 -10.08
C GLY A 97 14.48 14.58 -8.84
N GLU A 98 13.71 13.62 -8.33
CA GLU A 98 14.05 12.78 -7.18
C GLU A 98 14.97 11.63 -7.61
N ARG A 99 16.18 11.99 -8.08
CA ARG A 99 17.12 11.08 -8.74
C ARG A 99 17.43 9.81 -7.93
N ASP A 100 17.67 9.94 -6.63
CA ASP A 100 18.02 8.77 -5.79
C ASP A 100 16.86 7.78 -5.69
N LYS A 101 15.63 8.25 -5.46
CA LYS A 101 14.43 7.40 -5.45
C LYS A 101 14.17 6.77 -6.82
N ALA A 102 14.40 7.51 -7.90
CA ALA A 102 14.27 6.99 -9.26
C ALA A 102 15.25 5.83 -9.50
N ILE A 103 16.54 6.02 -9.20
CA ILE A 103 17.56 4.97 -9.34
C ILE A 103 17.19 3.74 -8.50
N GLN A 104 16.82 3.93 -7.23
CA GLN A 104 16.38 2.86 -6.34
C GLN A 104 15.24 2.06 -6.96
N THR A 105 14.19 2.75 -7.39
CA THR A 105 12.97 2.13 -7.90
C THR A 105 13.22 1.40 -9.22
N TYR A 106 14.01 1.99 -10.14
CA TYR A 106 14.42 1.29 -11.37
C TYR A 106 15.25 0.03 -11.08
N ARG A 107 16.11 0.05 -10.06
CA ARG A 107 16.84 -1.15 -9.65
C ARG A 107 15.92 -2.21 -9.06
N THR A 108 14.93 -1.83 -8.25
CA THR A 108 13.90 -2.79 -7.82
C THR A 108 13.21 -3.42 -9.02
N VAL A 109 12.80 -2.63 -10.03
CA VAL A 109 12.21 -3.17 -11.26
C VAL A 109 13.14 -4.14 -12.00
N ARG A 110 14.43 -3.81 -12.11
CA ARG A 110 15.41 -4.62 -12.84
C ARG A 110 15.83 -5.90 -12.10
N ASP A 111 16.07 -5.78 -10.80
CA ASP A 111 16.80 -6.78 -10.01
C ASP A 111 15.88 -7.62 -9.12
N VAL A 112 14.74 -7.06 -8.70
CA VAL A 112 13.80 -7.72 -7.76
C VAL A 112 12.58 -8.23 -8.52
N LEU A 113 12.05 -7.44 -9.44
CA LEU A 113 10.83 -7.78 -10.15
C LEU A 113 11.14 -8.65 -11.38
N LYS A 114 10.52 -9.82 -11.47
CA LYS A 114 10.75 -10.82 -12.54
C LYS A 114 10.06 -10.43 -13.86
N SER A 115 10.44 -9.28 -14.43
CA SER A 115 9.81 -8.74 -15.66
C SER A 115 10.83 -8.31 -16.71
N PRO A 116 11.04 -9.08 -17.80
CA PRO A 116 12.05 -8.76 -18.80
C PRO A 116 11.82 -7.41 -19.51
N GLN A 117 10.56 -7.08 -19.82
CA GLN A 117 10.20 -5.87 -20.57
C GLN A 117 10.47 -4.62 -19.73
N GLU A 118 9.91 -4.53 -18.52
CA GLU A 118 10.10 -3.39 -17.63
C GLU A 118 11.55 -3.30 -17.14
N ALA A 119 12.23 -4.43 -16.91
CA ALA A 119 13.65 -4.43 -16.54
C ALA A 119 14.54 -3.86 -17.65
N ALA A 120 14.22 -4.12 -18.93
CA ALA A 120 14.94 -3.53 -20.05
C ALA A 120 14.75 -2.01 -20.09
N VAL A 121 13.52 -1.51 -19.88
CA VAL A 121 13.25 -0.07 -19.81
C VAL A 121 14.00 0.54 -18.63
N ALA A 122 13.89 -0.04 -17.43
CA ALA A 122 14.58 0.41 -16.24
C ALA A 122 16.11 0.47 -16.45
N SER A 123 16.69 -0.52 -17.13
CA SER A 123 18.11 -0.57 -17.46
C SER A 123 18.55 0.59 -18.36
N GLN A 124 17.72 1.02 -19.32
CA GLN A 124 18.01 2.18 -20.17
C GLN A 124 18.07 3.48 -19.35
N TYR A 125 17.15 3.66 -18.40
CA TYR A 125 17.19 4.82 -17.50
C TYR A 125 18.38 4.76 -16.54
N LEU A 126 18.69 3.58 -16.00
CA LEU A 126 19.85 3.39 -15.13
C LEU A 126 21.17 3.66 -15.84
N ALA A 127 21.31 3.31 -17.12
CA ALA A 127 22.51 3.64 -17.89
C ALA A 127 22.76 5.15 -18.00
N ARG A 128 21.70 5.97 -17.93
CA ARG A 128 21.80 7.44 -17.92
C ARG A 128 21.97 8.00 -16.51
N LEU A 129 21.20 7.47 -15.57
CA LEU A 129 21.13 7.97 -14.21
C LEU A 129 22.31 7.54 -13.36
N ASP A 130 22.85 6.35 -13.58
CA ASP A 130 23.93 5.74 -12.81
C ASP A 130 24.81 4.85 -13.72
N PRO A 131 25.50 5.44 -14.72
CA PRO A 131 26.24 4.70 -15.75
C PRO A 131 27.35 3.80 -15.20
N ARG A 132 27.90 4.15 -14.03
CA ARG A 132 28.99 3.40 -13.39
C ARG A 132 28.50 2.40 -12.35
N ASN A 133 27.18 2.27 -12.18
CA ASN A 133 26.55 1.43 -11.16
C ASN A 133 27.09 1.73 -9.74
N GLU A 134 27.44 3.00 -9.50
CA GLU A 134 28.08 3.50 -8.29
C GLU A 134 27.04 3.85 -7.22
N TRP A 135 25.81 4.16 -7.63
CA TRP A 135 24.73 4.31 -6.67
C TRP A 135 24.62 3.01 -5.88
N LYS A 136 24.49 3.11 -4.57
CA LYS A 136 24.14 1.98 -3.72
C LYS A 136 22.87 2.39 -3.00
N PRO A 137 21.92 1.45 -2.79
CA PRO A 137 21.00 1.64 -1.68
C PRO A 137 21.89 1.99 -0.49
N LYS A 138 21.52 2.99 0.28
CA LYS A 138 22.26 3.26 1.51
C LYS A 138 22.02 2.05 2.41
N GLU A 139 22.88 1.05 2.26
CA GLU A 139 22.94 -0.11 3.13
C GLU A 139 23.04 0.42 4.56
N GLY A 140 22.68 -0.39 5.54
CA GLY A 140 22.92 -0.09 6.96
C GLY A 140 24.41 0.06 7.33
N THR A 141 25.29 0.44 6.39
CA THR A 141 26.71 0.73 6.58
C THR A 141 26.89 2.14 7.12
N VAL A 142 27.52 2.19 8.30
CA VAL A 142 27.86 3.38 9.08
C VAL A 142 28.99 4.15 8.39
N ALA A 143 28.65 5.08 7.49
CA ALA A 143 29.57 6.08 6.97
C ALA A 143 28.86 7.44 6.84
N ALA A 144 29.60 8.51 7.14
CA ALA A 144 29.10 9.85 7.48
C ALA A 144 28.32 10.54 6.34
N ALA A 145 27.19 11.14 6.69
CA ALA A 145 26.26 11.81 5.79
C ALA A 145 26.71 13.23 5.37
N PRO A 146 26.39 13.70 4.15
CA PRO A 146 26.57 15.10 3.75
C PRO A 146 25.41 16.01 4.21
N LYS A 147 25.68 17.33 4.15
CA LYS A 147 24.96 18.45 4.80
C LYS A 147 23.48 18.62 4.39
N GLY A 148 22.61 17.96 5.13
CA GLY A 148 21.20 18.25 5.37
C GLY A 148 20.86 17.65 6.74
N SER A 149 19.82 18.12 7.46
CA SER A 149 19.51 17.55 8.78
C SER A 149 19.38 16.03 8.69
N THR A 150 20.30 15.31 9.32
CA THR A 150 20.29 13.85 9.46
C THR A 150 19.28 13.39 10.49
N ASN A 151 18.48 14.30 11.07
CA ASN A 151 17.48 13.97 12.07
C ASN A 151 16.08 14.13 11.48
N ILE A 152 15.32 13.04 11.48
CA ILE A 152 13.94 12.95 11.01
C ILE A 152 13.00 13.95 11.71
N LYS A 153 13.27 14.30 12.97
CA LYS A 153 12.48 15.29 13.72
C LYS A 153 12.45 16.68 13.08
N LYS A 154 13.44 17.02 12.25
CA LYS A 154 13.45 18.29 11.50
C LYS A 154 12.69 18.22 10.17
N ARG A 155 12.09 17.07 9.85
CA ARG A 155 11.32 16.80 8.63
C ARG A 155 9.89 16.40 8.97
N ILE A 156 9.34 16.99 10.04
CA ILE A 156 7.95 16.82 10.45
C ILE A 156 7.16 18.03 9.92
N GLU A 157 6.12 17.76 9.13
CA GLU A 157 5.12 18.73 8.71
C GLU A 157 3.86 18.54 9.58
N ILE A 158 3.29 19.64 10.08
CA ILE A 158 1.97 19.62 10.73
C ILE A 158 0.99 20.34 9.80
N VAL A 159 -0.04 19.62 9.37
CA VAL A 159 -1.05 20.12 8.44
C VAL A 159 -2.05 20.99 9.19
N ARG A 160 -2.42 22.13 8.60
CA ARG A 160 -3.47 23.00 9.14
C ARG A 160 -4.84 22.37 8.86
N PRO A 161 -5.79 22.43 9.81
CA PRO A 161 -7.12 21.90 9.58
C PRO A 161 -7.87 22.69 8.52
N ARG A 162 -8.77 21.99 7.84
CA ARG A 162 -9.84 22.59 7.05
C ARG A 162 -10.87 23.23 7.98
N ILE A 163 -11.69 24.11 7.41
CA ILE A 163 -12.75 24.81 8.15
C ILE A 163 -13.66 23.77 8.82
N GLY A 164 -13.83 23.89 10.14
CA GLY A 164 -14.68 22.99 10.94
C GLY A 164 -13.96 21.77 11.52
N HIS A 165 -12.70 21.50 11.13
CA HIS A 165 -11.90 20.41 11.69
C HIS A 165 -11.05 20.90 12.86
N PRO A 166 -10.78 20.06 13.87
CA PRO A 166 -9.88 20.41 14.98
C PRO A 166 -8.42 20.49 14.51
N GLU A 167 -7.61 21.31 15.19
CA GLU A 167 -6.16 21.28 15.00
C GLU A 167 -5.56 19.97 15.53
N VAL A 168 -4.39 19.60 15.01
CA VAL A 168 -3.57 18.54 15.61
C VAL A 168 -3.21 18.96 17.04
N SER A 169 -3.52 18.11 18.00
CA SER A 169 -3.27 18.33 19.41
C SER A 169 -1.79 18.15 19.75
N ALA A 170 -1.35 18.82 20.82
CA ALA A 170 -0.01 18.62 21.38
C ALA A 170 0.21 17.15 21.80
N ASP A 171 -0.83 16.48 22.32
CA ASP A 171 -0.76 15.09 22.76
C ASP A 171 -0.37 14.14 21.61
N THR A 172 -0.95 14.30 20.43
CA THR A 172 -0.59 13.53 19.23
C THR A 172 0.85 13.80 18.78
N ILE A 173 1.28 15.07 18.81
CA ILE A 173 2.64 15.45 18.43
C ILE A 173 3.65 14.80 19.40
N ASP A 174 3.37 14.85 20.70
CA ASP A 174 4.20 14.24 21.74
C ASP A 174 4.24 12.72 21.62
N ALA A 175 3.10 12.07 21.31
CA ALA A 175 3.06 10.62 21.07
C ALA A 175 3.97 10.19 19.91
N ILE A 176 3.95 10.95 18.81
CA ILE A 176 4.85 10.71 17.67
C ILE A 176 6.30 10.99 18.03
N ASP A 177 6.60 12.07 18.78
CA ASP A 177 7.97 12.35 19.21
C ASP A 177 8.54 11.23 20.11
N GLU A 178 7.73 10.74 21.05
CA GLU A 178 8.06 9.61 21.91
C GLU A 178 8.28 8.32 21.10
N ALA A 179 7.40 8.03 20.14
CA ALA A 179 7.57 6.87 19.26
C ALA A 179 8.86 6.96 18.43
N ILE A 180 9.19 8.15 17.89
CA ILE A 180 10.47 8.40 17.20
C ILE A 180 11.66 8.09 18.10
N ASN A 181 11.59 8.46 19.38
CA ASN A 181 12.66 8.22 20.35
C ASN A 181 12.86 6.73 20.69
N LYS A 182 11.84 5.89 20.49
CA LYS A 182 11.91 4.43 20.71
C LYS A 182 12.54 3.69 19.54
N ILE A 183 12.57 4.27 18.33
CA ILE A 183 13.09 3.61 17.13
C ILE A 183 14.57 3.23 17.31
N PRO A 184 14.95 1.95 17.11
CA PRO A 184 16.33 1.50 17.23
C PRO A 184 17.32 2.30 16.36
N PRO A 185 18.55 2.60 16.84
CA PRO A 185 19.49 3.46 16.11
C PRO A 185 19.80 3.04 14.68
N ARG A 186 19.86 1.72 14.41
CA ARG A 186 20.09 1.19 13.05
C ARG A 186 18.92 1.52 12.12
N ILE A 187 17.69 1.38 12.60
CA ILE A 187 16.48 1.69 11.83
C ILE A 187 16.37 3.21 11.63
N MET A 188 16.62 4.00 12.68
CA MET A 188 16.68 5.45 12.59
C MET A 188 17.70 5.91 11.53
N LYS A 189 18.87 5.26 11.45
CA LYS A 189 19.85 5.55 10.39
C LYS A 189 19.27 5.29 8.99
N ILE A 190 18.62 4.13 8.77
CA ILE A 190 17.98 3.78 7.50
C ILE A 190 16.98 4.87 7.07
N LEU A 191 16.09 5.28 7.99
CA LEU A 191 15.10 6.33 7.73
C LEU A 191 15.74 7.68 7.38
N ASN A 192 16.82 8.04 8.10
CA ASN A 192 17.53 9.29 7.85
C ASN A 192 18.25 9.30 6.50
N ASP A 193 18.86 8.18 6.16
CA ASP A 193 19.57 7.96 4.91
C ASP A 193 18.63 7.99 3.70
N ALA A 194 17.46 7.35 3.82
CA ALA A 194 16.38 7.40 2.83
C ALA A 194 15.64 8.75 2.79
N ARG A 195 16.00 9.69 3.66
CA ARG A 195 15.39 11.03 3.78
C ARG A 195 13.89 11.00 4.06
N VAL A 196 13.41 10.02 4.83
CA VAL A 196 11.99 9.90 5.19
C VAL A 196 11.51 11.12 5.97
N SER A 197 10.35 11.67 5.62
CA SER A 197 9.67 12.73 6.37
C SER A 197 8.40 12.22 7.03
N ILE A 198 7.87 12.99 7.97
CA ILE A 198 6.63 12.68 8.67
C ILE A 198 5.65 13.83 8.46
N CYS A 199 4.39 13.52 8.26
CA CYS A 199 3.31 14.49 8.11
C CYS A 199 2.20 14.12 9.10
N ILE A 200 1.95 15.01 10.06
CA ILE A 200 0.88 14.85 11.05
C ILE A 200 -0.28 15.74 10.62
N THR A 201 -1.46 15.15 10.47
CA THR A 201 -2.65 15.84 9.94
C THR A 201 -3.87 15.61 10.83
N PRO A 202 -4.84 16.54 10.91
CA PRO A 202 -6.06 16.30 11.65
C PRO A 202 -6.81 15.06 11.13
N THR A 203 -7.10 15.03 9.83
CA THR A 203 -7.61 13.85 9.11
C THR A 203 -6.82 13.67 7.81
N MET A 204 -6.88 12.50 7.17
CA MET A 204 -6.20 12.32 5.89
C MET A 204 -6.75 13.25 4.79
N ILE A 205 -8.05 13.57 4.83
CA ILE A 205 -8.70 14.48 3.86
C ILE A 205 -8.43 15.97 4.12
N ASP A 206 -7.77 16.32 5.23
CA ASP A 206 -7.17 17.65 5.41
C ASP A 206 -5.91 17.79 4.54
N LYS A 207 -5.15 16.70 4.37
CA LYS A 207 -3.97 16.65 3.52
C LYS A 207 -4.29 16.35 2.06
N PHE A 208 -5.23 15.44 1.82
CA PHE A 208 -5.65 14.96 0.50
C PHE A 208 -7.17 15.09 0.32
N PRO A 209 -7.70 16.32 0.12
CA PRO A 209 -9.14 16.54 -0.02
C PRO A 209 -9.80 15.73 -1.15
N GLU A 210 -9.05 15.46 -2.22
CA GLU A 210 -9.48 14.67 -3.37
C GLU A 210 -9.76 13.20 -3.02
N GLY A 211 -9.11 12.68 -1.98
CA GLY A 211 -9.27 11.31 -1.51
C GLY A 211 -10.58 11.03 -0.80
N ALA A 212 -11.37 12.08 -0.46
CA ALA A 212 -12.60 11.96 0.31
C ALA A 212 -13.74 11.19 -0.42
N TYR A 213 -13.63 11.00 -1.73
CA TYR A 213 -14.67 10.37 -2.55
C TYR A 213 -14.15 9.23 -3.43
N GLN A 214 -12.93 8.76 -3.14
CA GLN A 214 -12.30 7.67 -3.87
C GLN A 214 -12.11 6.49 -2.92
N GLU A 215 -12.70 5.34 -3.26
CA GLU A 215 -12.50 4.10 -2.49
C GLU A 215 -11.02 3.71 -2.47
N VAL A 216 -10.58 3.21 -1.32
CA VAL A 216 -9.22 2.79 -1.04
C VAL A 216 -9.20 1.28 -0.85
N ALA A 217 -8.35 0.59 -1.63
CA ALA A 217 -8.20 -0.84 -1.54
C ALA A 217 -7.75 -1.30 -0.14
N GLY A 218 -8.54 -2.16 0.50
CA GLY A 218 -8.28 -2.66 1.86
C GLY A 218 -9.20 -2.08 2.93
N TYR A 219 -9.93 -1.01 2.61
CA TYR A 219 -11.02 -0.49 3.42
C TYR A 219 -12.30 -0.94 2.72
N GLU A 220 -13.12 -1.80 3.33
CA GLU A 220 -14.35 -2.39 2.76
C GLU A 220 -15.37 -1.30 2.31
N GLY A 221 -15.12 -0.63 1.18
CA GLY A 221 -15.85 0.55 0.70
C GLY A 221 -15.43 1.88 1.33
N GLY A 222 -14.28 1.95 2.02
CA GLY A 222 -13.80 3.18 2.68
C GLY A 222 -12.94 4.07 1.77
N THR A 223 -12.91 5.36 2.05
CA THR A 223 -12.12 6.37 1.35
C THR A 223 -10.96 6.86 2.23
N ASP A 224 -10.21 7.89 1.80
CA ASP A 224 -9.21 8.51 2.68
C ASP A 224 -9.84 9.11 3.96
N LYS A 225 -11.18 9.29 4.02
CA LYS A 225 -11.87 9.63 5.27
C LYS A 225 -11.60 8.61 6.39
N SER A 226 -11.53 7.33 6.05
CA SER A 226 -11.29 6.25 7.04
C SER A 226 -9.81 5.92 7.25
N CYS A 227 -8.88 6.64 6.61
CA CYS A 227 -7.45 6.32 6.65
C CYS A 227 -6.75 6.93 7.90
N PRO A 228 -6.26 6.12 8.85
CA PRO A 228 -5.55 6.61 10.04
C PRO A 228 -4.08 6.92 9.77
N GLY A 229 -3.48 6.28 8.78
CA GLY A 229 -2.09 6.46 8.40
C GLY A 229 -1.80 5.85 7.04
N MET A 230 -0.73 6.35 6.42
CA MET A 230 -0.18 5.76 5.20
C MET A 230 1.30 6.14 5.06
N TYR A 231 2.10 5.26 4.51
CA TYR A 231 3.40 5.59 3.94
C TYR A 231 3.24 5.79 2.44
N SER A 232 3.69 6.94 1.93
CA SER A 232 3.71 7.18 0.49
C SER A 232 4.78 8.18 0.10
N ASN A 233 5.51 7.90 -0.98
CA ASN A 233 6.56 8.76 -1.52
C ASN A 233 7.61 9.22 -0.48
N GLY A 234 8.05 8.33 0.41
CA GLY A 234 9.04 8.68 1.44
C GLY A 234 8.49 9.54 2.57
N ILE A 235 7.16 9.66 2.69
CA ILE A 235 6.48 10.41 3.75
C ILE A 235 5.59 9.43 4.52
N ILE A 236 5.73 9.44 5.84
CA ILE A 236 4.82 8.77 6.76
C ILE A 236 3.74 9.78 7.15
N TYR A 237 2.50 9.51 6.76
CA TYR A 237 1.34 10.32 7.09
C TYR A 237 0.60 9.69 8.26
N ILE A 238 0.29 10.49 9.28
CA ILE A 238 -0.48 10.07 10.44
C ILE A 238 -1.63 11.05 10.65
N ALA A 239 -2.85 10.52 10.69
CA ALA A 239 -4.05 11.27 10.98
C ALA A 239 -4.42 11.13 12.46
N GLN A 240 -4.73 12.26 13.11
CA GLN A 240 -5.22 12.25 14.49
C GLN A 240 -6.65 11.69 14.59
N HIS A 241 -7.44 11.91 13.54
CA HIS A 241 -8.85 11.55 13.43
C HIS A 241 -9.12 10.88 12.08
N THR A 242 -10.20 10.10 12.03
CA THR A 242 -10.86 9.74 10.78
C THR A 242 -12.16 10.51 10.66
N VAL A 243 -12.72 10.53 9.45
CA VAL A 243 -14.01 11.13 9.15
C VAL A 243 -15.00 10.02 8.88
N ASP A 244 -16.24 10.18 9.36
CA ASP A 244 -17.31 9.25 9.05
C ASP A 244 -17.69 9.32 7.56
N GLU A 245 -17.61 8.18 6.86
CA GLU A 245 -17.85 8.10 5.42
C GLU A 245 -19.23 8.61 4.99
N ARG A 246 -20.23 8.52 5.87
CA ARG A 246 -21.64 8.84 5.56
C ARG A 246 -22.04 10.25 5.99
N THR A 247 -21.53 10.71 7.13
CA THR A 247 -21.98 11.97 7.76
C THR A 247 -20.99 13.12 7.60
N ASP A 248 -19.76 12.84 7.18
CA ASP A 248 -18.64 13.80 7.14
C ASP A 248 -18.24 14.35 8.52
N ASP A 249 -18.76 13.76 9.60
CA ASP A 249 -18.40 14.12 10.96
C ASP A 249 -16.99 13.62 11.29
N VAL A 250 -16.15 14.51 11.83
CA VAL A 250 -14.83 14.14 12.36
C VAL A 250 -15.02 13.28 13.61
N LYS A 251 -14.50 12.06 13.58
CA LYS A 251 -14.58 11.12 14.70
C LYS A 251 -13.66 11.54 15.84
N THR A 252 -13.84 10.92 17.00
CA THR A 252 -12.95 11.11 18.15
C THR A 252 -11.50 10.83 17.78
N ALA A 253 -10.58 11.58 18.40
CA ALA A 253 -9.15 11.38 18.22
C ALA A 253 -8.76 9.94 18.61
N PHE A 254 -7.79 9.38 17.91
CA PHE A 254 -7.17 8.12 18.30
C PHE A 254 -6.44 8.25 19.63
N SER A 255 -6.33 7.15 20.37
CA SER A 255 -5.49 7.11 21.58
C SER A 255 -4.02 7.22 21.21
N ARG A 256 -3.16 7.60 22.18
CA ARG A 256 -1.71 7.61 22.01
C ARG A 256 -1.17 6.27 21.51
N ASP A 257 -1.68 5.17 22.06
CA ASP A 257 -1.29 3.81 21.66
C ASP A 257 -1.64 3.53 20.20
N SER A 258 -2.86 3.88 19.75
CA SER A 258 -3.25 3.69 18.35
C SER A 258 -2.47 4.57 17.37
N ILE A 259 -2.11 5.80 17.79
CA ILE A 259 -1.22 6.69 17.01
C ILE A 259 0.18 6.07 16.90
N GLU A 260 0.73 5.56 18.00
CA GLU A 260 2.04 4.90 18.01
C GLU A 260 2.05 3.63 17.14
N GLU A 261 1.06 2.75 17.30
CA GLU A 261 0.92 1.52 16.50
C GLU A 261 0.86 1.83 15.00
N THR A 262 -0.01 2.76 14.60
CA THR A 262 -0.13 3.19 13.21
C THR A 262 1.20 3.77 12.71
N PHE A 263 1.83 4.64 13.49
CA PHE A 263 3.11 5.24 13.12
C PHE A 263 4.22 4.20 12.91
N LEU A 264 4.33 3.21 13.80
CA LEU A 264 5.35 2.17 13.68
C LEU A 264 5.06 1.23 12.50
N HIS A 265 3.79 0.90 12.22
CA HIS A 265 3.40 0.15 11.04
C HIS A 265 3.81 0.87 9.75
N GLU A 266 3.45 2.14 9.59
CA GLU A 266 3.82 2.95 8.42
C GLU A 266 5.34 3.16 8.32
N THR A 267 6.02 3.26 9.46
CA THR A 267 7.49 3.28 9.50
C THR A 267 8.06 1.95 8.98
N GLY A 268 7.40 0.82 9.22
CA GLY A 268 7.74 -0.48 8.65
C GLY A 268 7.74 -0.46 7.12
N HIS A 269 6.70 0.09 6.49
CA HIS A 269 6.67 0.29 5.03
C HIS A 269 7.81 1.20 4.54
N ALA A 270 8.11 2.27 5.28
CA ALA A 270 9.21 3.16 4.94
C ALA A 270 10.57 2.45 4.96
N VAL A 271 10.81 1.59 5.96
CA VAL A 271 12.03 0.79 6.10
C VAL A 271 12.12 -0.28 5.02
N ASP A 272 11.02 -1.00 4.74
CA ASP A 272 10.95 -1.99 3.66
C ASP A 272 11.35 -1.36 2.33
N PHE A 273 10.74 -0.21 1.99
CA PHE A 273 11.08 0.53 0.79
C PHE A 273 12.54 0.97 0.78
N ALA A 274 13.04 1.58 1.87
CA ALA A 274 14.40 2.06 2.01
C ALA A 274 15.47 0.96 1.83
N LEU A 275 15.15 -0.28 2.20
CA LEU A 275 16.00 -1.45 2.02
C LEU A 275 15.89 -2.09 0.63
N GLY A 276 15.18 -1.45 -0.30
CA GLY A 276 15.02 -1.91 -1.68
C GLY A 276 13.82 -2.83 -1.89
N ALA A 277 12.75 -2.67 -1.09
CA ALA A 277 11.54 -3.47 -1.12
C ALA A 277 11.81 -4.95 -0.80
N VAL A 278 12.31 -5.20 0.41
CA VAL A 278 12.66 -6.54 0.90
C VAL A 278 11.46 -7.49 0.79
N SER A 279 10.26 -6.99 1.09
CA SER A 279 8.99 -7.72 0.98
C SER A 279 8.72 -8.34 -0.39
N HIS A 280 9.34 -7.81 -1.45
CA HIS A 280 9.19 -8.27 -2.83
C HIS A 280 10.31 -9.22 -3.29
N THR A 281 11.32 -9.47 -2.44
CA THR A 281 12.43 -10.36 -2.79
C THR A 281 12.04 -11.83 -2.71
N ASP A 282 12.71 -12.69 -3.50
CA ASP A 282 12.51 -14.14 -3.44
C ASP A 282 12.87 -14.72 -2.05
N GLU A 283 13.87 -14.15 -1.37
CA GLU A 283 14.28 -14.55 -0.02
C GLU A 283 13.14 -14.30 0.98
N TYR A 284 12.56 -13.10 0.98
CA TYR A 284 11.44 -12.77 1.85
C TYR A 284 10.19 -13.57 1.50
N LYS A 285 9.85 -13.67 0.22
CA LYS A 285 8.70 -14.45 -0.25
C LYS A 285 8.79 -15.91 0.18
N HIS A 286 9.97 -16.53 0.06
CA HIS A 286 10.18 -17.90 0.49
C HIS A 286 9.97 -18.04 2.01
N ALA A 287 10.58 -17.17 2.81
CA ALA A 287 10.41 -17.16 4.26
C ALA A 287 8.93 -16.95 4.68
N TYR A 288 8.25 -15.99 4.05
CA TYR A 288 6.84 -15.71 4.27
C TYR A 288 5.96 -16.92 3.99
N LEU A 289 6.16 -17.59 2.84
CA LEU A 289 5.39 -18.78 2.48
C LEU A 289 5.62 -19.95 3.45
N LEU A 290 6.83 -20.08 4.03
CA LEU A 290 7.11 -21.07 5.06
C LEU A 290 6.38 -20.75 6.37
N ASP A 291 6.39 -19.47 6.78
CA ASP A 291 5.73 -19.00 8.01
C ASP A 291 4.21 -19.21 7.93
N ILE A 292 3.57 -18.83 6.81
CA ILE A 292 2.11 -18.94 6.69
C ILE A 292 1.60 -20.37 6.41
N ALA A 293 2.49 -21.33 6.14
CA ALA A 293 2.10 -22.70 5.81
C ALA A 293 1.58 -23.51 7.02
N HIS A 294 1.94 -23.10 8.25
CA HIS A 294 1.68 -23.86 9.47
C HIS A 294 1.08 -23.00 10.60
N VAL A 295 0.26 -22.01 10.24
CA VAL A 295 -0.40 -21.14 11.23
C VAL A 295 -1.48 -21.94 11.97
N PRO A 296 -1.48 -21.96 13.32
CA PRO A 296 -2.55 -22.56 14.09
C PRO A 296 -3.91 -21.90 13.78
N ASP A 297 -4.98 -22.68 13.71
CA ASP A 297 -6.31 -22.17 13.32
C ASP A 297 -6.81 -21.05 14.25
N ASP A 298 -6.53 -21.14 15.55
CA ASP A 298 -6.93 -20.14 16.53
C ASP A 298 -6.20 -18.80 16.34
N VAL A 299 -4.95 -18.86 15.88
CA VAL A 299 -4.12 -17.69 15.54
C VAL A 299 -4.52 -17.13 14.18
N ALA A 300 -4.80 -17.99 13.21
CA ALA A 300 -5.04 -17.60 11.82
C ALA A 300 -6.16 -16.56 11.66
N HIS A 301 -7.22 -16.66 12.45
CA HIS A 301 -8.30 -15.67 12.44
C HIS A 301 -7.88 -14.30 12.96
N ARG A 302 -6.99 -14.25 13.96
CA ARG A 302 -6.56 -13.00 14.61
C ARG A 302 -5.60 -12.20 13.73
N ILE A 303 -4.77 -12.87 12.94
CA ILE A 303 -3.77 -12.24 12.06
C ILE A 303 -4.09 -12.42 10.57
N ARG A 304 -5.32 -12.80 10.21
CA ARG A 304 -5.77 -13.12 8.84
C ARG A 304 -5.30 -12.12 7.78
N TYR A 305 -5.31 -10.84 8.12
CA TYR A 305 -4.91 -9.75 7.23
C TYR A 305 -3.47 -9.92 6.70
N TYR A 306 -2.56 -10.41 7.55
CA TYR A 306 -1.15 -10.64 7.23
C TYR A 306 -0.88 -12.00 6.57
N LEU A 307 -1.88 -12.88 6.45
CA LEU A 307 -1.75 -14.24 5.90
C LEU A 307 -2.16 -14.36 4.43
N GLN A 308 -2.45 -13.24 3.76
CA GLN A 308 -2.90 -13.23 2.37
C GLN A 308 -1.84 -13.85 1.46
N LYS A 309 -2.22 -14.80 0.60
CA LYS A 309 -1.27 -15.47 -0.33
C LYS A 309 -0.76 -14.56 -1.47
N SER A 310 -1.18 -13.30 -1.49
CA SER A 310 -0.78 -12.30 -2.47
C SER A 310 0.49 -11.56 -2.04
N THR A 311 0.98 -10.65 -2.88
CA THR A 311 2.04 -9.70 -2.51
C THR A 311 1.61 -8.79 -1.36
N ARG A 312 0.31 -8.48 -1.25
CA ARG A 312 -0.21 -7.67 -0.14
C ARG A 312 0.13 -8.30 1.21
N GLY A 313 -0.14 -9.59 1.42
CA GLY A 313 0.21 -10.26 2.68
C GLY A 313 1.72 -10.22 3.00
N GLN A 314 2.58 -10.28 1.99
CA GLN A 314 4.03 -10.13 2.17
C GLN A 314 4.39 -8.70 2.62
N VAL A 315 3.80 -7.69 2.00
CA VAL A 315 4.06 -6.27 2.30
C VAL A 315 3.54 -5.89 3.69
N GLU A 316 2.30 -6.25 4.01
CA GLU A 316 1.69 -5.96 5.31
C GLU A 316 2.40 -6.70 6.44
N SER A 317 2.74 -7.99 6.26
CA SER A 317 3.50 -8.73 7.28
C SER A 317 4.90 -8.15 7.48
N CYS A 318 5.53 -7.64 6.42
CA CYS A 318 6.84 -7.00 6.51
C CYS A 318 6.77 -5.74 7.39
N ALA A 319 5.78 -4.88 7.13
CA ALA A 319 5.55 -3.67 7.90
C ALA A 319 5.27 -3.97 9.38
N GLU A 320 4.38 -4.93 9.66
CA GLU A 320 4.02 -5.33 11.02
C GLU A 320 5.19 -5.93 11.79
N VAL A 321 5.98 -6.81 11.15
CA VAL A 321 7.16 -7.40 11.77
C VAL A 321 8.21 -6.31 12.06
N LEU A 322 8.43 -5.37 11.14
CA LEU A 322 9.34 -4.25 11.38
C LEU A 322 8.85 -3.35 12.52
N ALA A 323 7.54 -3.10 12.62
CA ALA A 323 6.93 -2.37 13.73
C ALA A 323 7.18 -3.06 15.07
N ASN A 324 7.00 -4.38 15.15
CA ASN A 324 7.34 -5.16 16.35
C ASN A 324 8.84 -5.06 16.70
N LEU A 325 9.73 -5.10 15.69
CA LEU A 325 11.17 -4.93 15.90
C LEU A 325 11.56 -3.51 16.36
N MET A 326 10.69 -2.51 16.13
CA MET A 326 10.84 -1.15 16.66
C MET A 326 10.25 -0.97 18.07
N GLY A 327 9.66 -2.03 18.65
CA GLY A 327 9.10 -2.01 20.01
C GLY A 327 7.58 -1.85 20.05
N MET A 328 6.88 -2.03 18.93
CA MET A 328 5.42 -2.14 18.96
C MET A 328 5.00 -3.41 19.72
N HIS A 329 4.11 -3.25 20.70
CA HIS A 329 3.57 -4.33 21.50
C HIS A 329 2.06 -4.17 21.61
N ASN A 330 1.33 -4.73 20.65
CA ASN A 330 -0.11 -4.77 20.63
C ASN A 330 -0.63 -6.20 20.86
N ARG A 331 -1.95 -6.39 20.83
CA ARG A 331 -2.59 -7.69 21.06
C ARG A 331 -2.15 -8.79 20.09
N GLN A 332 -1.74 -8.42 18.88
CA GLN A 332 -1.35 -9.34 17.81
C GLN A 332 0.17 -9.54 17.74
N SER A 333 0.98 -8.68 18.37
CA SER A 333 2.45 -8.74 18.28
C SER A 333 3.02 -10.11 18.68
N GLU A 334 2.47 -10.76 19.71
CA GLU A 334 2.90 -12.10 20.12
C GLU A 334 2.58 -13.16 19.06
N ASP A 335 1.36 -13.13 18.51
CA ASP A 335 0.92 -14.03 17.44
C ASP A 335 1.80 -13.86 16.20
N ILE A 336 2.00 -12.61 15.76
CA ILE A 336 2.86 -12.25 14.63
C ILE A 336 4.27 -12.78 14.85
N ASN A 337 4.88 -12.49 16.01
CA ASN A 337 6.24 -12.94 16.29
C ASN A 337 6.37 -14.47 16.39
N SER A 338 5.30 -15.15 16.81
CA SER A 338 5.27 -16.61 16.89
C SER A 338 5.18 -17.29 15.52
N VAL A 339 4.45 -16.66 14.58
CA VAL A 339 4.20 -17.17 13.23
C VAL A 339 5.33 -16.80 12.27
N PHE A 340 5.76 -15.54 12.27
CA PHE A 340 6.65 -14.95 11.27
C PHE A 340 8.14 -15.09 11.59
N LYS A 341 8.56 -16.27 12.08
CA LYS A 341 9.93 -16.48 12.56
C LYS A 341 10.97 -16.39 11.44
N ASN A 342 10.65 -16.94 10.26
CA ASN A 342 11.57 -16.93 9.13
C ASN A 342 11.68 -15.52 8.55
N THR A 343 10.57 -14.79 8.38
CA THR A 343 10.62 -13.40 7.90
C THR A 343 11.32 -12.48 8.89
N ILE A 344 11.13 -12.66 10.21
CA ILE A 344 11.92 -11.95 11.24
C ILE A 344 13.42 -12.16 11.04
N ALA A 345 13.85 -13.40 10.78
CA ALA A 345 15.26 -13.70 10.56
C ALA A 345 15.82 -12.99 9.31
N VAL A 346 15.06 -12.97 8.21
CA VAL A 346 15.41 -12.23 7.00
C VAL A 346 15.55 -10.73 7.29
N LEU A 347 14.56 -10.15 8.00
CA LEU A 347 14.54 -8.72 8.29
C LEU A 347 15.68 -8.31 9.23
N LYS A 348 15.93 -9.07 10.30
CA LYS A 348 17.07 -8.86 11.22
C LYS A 348 18.40 -8.84 10.48
N LYS A 349 18.63 -9.80 9.60
CA LYS A 349 19.82 -9.84 8.74
C LYS A 349 19.94 -8.58 7.86
N ARG A 350 18.83 -8.10 7.29
CA ARG A 350 18.80 -6.92 6.39
C ARG A 350 19.07 -5.61 7.14
N ILE A 351 18.52 -5.45 8.34
CA ILE A 351 18.75 -4.26 9.20
C ILE A 351 20.07 -4.32 9.98
N GLY A 352 20.68 -5.52 10.08
CA GLY A 352 21.91 -5.76 10.84
C GLY A 352 21.69 -5.83 12.35
N LEU A 353 20.57 -6.43 12.78
CA LEU A 353 20.25 -6.75 14.18
C LEU A 353 20.48 -8.22 14.52
#